data_AF-A0A6P1CNS8-F1
#
_entry.id   AF-A0A6P1CNS8-F1
#
_cell.length_a   1.000
_cell.length_b   1.000
_cell.length_c   1.000
_cell.angle_alpha   90.00
_cell.angle_beta   90.00
_cell.angle_gamma   90.00
#
_symmetry.space_group_name_H-M   'P 1'
#
loop_
_entity.id
_entity.type
_entity.pdbx_description
1 polymer ?
#
loop_
_entity_poly.entity_id
_entity_poly.type
_entity_poly.pdbx_seq_one_letter_code
_entity_poly.pdbx_strand_id
1 'polypeptide(L)'
;MKARDIHVDPDALRTHANSITDLADRVQAAADAAKYLSGLDDAYGIFAGPFVGALMSDAQEPGAKAIEDVAKALLGISTRLRANADSFEGRDDANRKNIERGGEDLKRLDPGHRSAEDHSAGGA
;
A
#
# COMPACT_ATOMS: atom_id res chain seq x y z
N MET A 1 2.41 -29.05 -8.96
CA MET A 1 2.87 -27.65 -8.82
C MET A 1 3.20 -27.44 -7.34
N LYS A 2 4.44 -27.08 -6.97
CA LYS A 2 4.75 -26.72 -5.59
C LYS A 2 4.05 -25.39 -5.27
N ALA A 3 3.28 -25.34 -4.19
CA ALA A 3 2.82 -24.07 -3.64
C ALA A 3 4.07 -23.25 -3.32
N ARG A 4 4.20 -22.06 -3.94
CA ARG A 4 5.20 -21.11 -3.49
C ARG A 4 4.74 -20.62 -2.13
N ASP A 5 5.62 -20.74 -1.15
CA ASP A 5 5.41 -20.11 0.14
C ASP A 5 5.47 -18.59 -0.08
N ILE A 6 4.32 -17.92 0.05
CA ILE A 6 4.19 -16.47 -0.11
C ILE A 6 4.00 -15.93 1.29
N HIS A 7 5.09 -15.45 1.88
CA HIS A 7 5.05 -14.68 3.12
C HIS A 7 4.81 -13.21 2.78
N VAL A 8 3.76 -12.62 3.36
CA VAL A 8 3.44 -11.20 3.21
C VAL A 8 3.56 -10.55 4.57
N ASP A 9 4.35 -9.47 4.65
CA ASP A 9 4.48 -8.62 5.82
C ASP A 9 3.56 -7.38 5.66
N PRO A 10 2.47 -7.27 6.44
CA PRO A 10 1.57 -6.12 6.39
C PRO A 10 2.25 -4.78 6.71
N ASP A 11 3.26 -4.76 7.58
CA ASP A 11 3.94 -3.52 7.97
C ASP A 11 4.89 -3.04 6.88
N ALA A 12 5.53 -3.97 6.16
CA ALA A 12 6.28 -3.66 4.96
C ALA A 12 5.38 -3.07 3.86
N LEU A 13 4.16 -3.60 3.68
CA LEU A 13 3.18 -3.05 2.74
C LEU A 13 2.74 -1.63 3.13
N ARG A 14 2.49 -1.37 4.42
CA ARG A 14 2.15 -0.02 4.92
C ARG A 14 3.29 0.96 4.75
N THR A 15 4.52 0.54 5.04
CA THR A 15 5.72 1.35 4.83
C THR A 15 5.87 1.72 3.36
N HIS A 16 5.70 0.76 2.45
CA HIS A 16 5.79 1.04 1.03
C HIS A 16 4.65 1.95 0.54
N ALA A 17 3.43 1.77 1.07
CA ALA A 17 2.31 2.68 0.79
C ALA A 17 2.65 4.13 1.18
N ASN A 18 3.31 4.35 2.31
CA ASN A 18 3.76 5.68 2.73
C ASN A 18 4.78 6.25 1.76
N SER A 19 5.78 5.47 1.34
CA SER A 19 6.75 5.93 0.33
C SER A 19 6.10 6.30 -1.01
N ILE A 20 5.04 5.59 -1.41
CA ILE A 20 4.28 5.93 -2.62
C ILE A 20 3.46 7.22 -2.41
N THR A 21 2.89 7.42 -1.22
CA THR A 21 2.22 8.69 -0.86
C THR A 21 3.20 9.86 -0.96
N ASP A 22 4.40 9.76 -0.36
CA ASP A 22 5.42 10.81 -0.42
C ASP A 22 5.85 11.11 -1.87
N LEU A 23 5.95 10.07 -2.71
CA LEU A 23 6.23 10.25 -4.14
C LEU A 23 5.08 10.97 -4.85
N ALA A 24 3.83 10.61 -4.56
CA ALA A 24 2.66 11.25 -5.15
C ALA A 24 2.60 12.74 -4.81
N ASP A 25 2.89 13.12 -3.56
CA ASP A 25 2.90 14.51 -3.11
C ASP A 25 3.96 15.34 -3.85
N ARG A 26 5.15 14.77 -4.06
CA ARG A 26 6.21 15.41 -4.86
C ARG A 26 5.82 15.58 -6.32
N VAL A 27 5.14 14.59 -6.91
CA VAL A 27 4.65 14.66 -8.29
C VAL A 27 3.53 15.70 -8.40
N GLN A 28 2.64 15.79 -7.40
CA GLN A 28 1.60 16.82 -7.36
C GLN A 28 2.22 18.23 -7.30
N ALA A 29 3.22 18.43 -6.43
CA ALA A 29 3.95 19.70 -6.36
C ALA A 29 4.61 20.07 -7.71
N ALA A 30 5.14 19.09 -8.44
CA ALA A 30 5.66 19.30 -9.79
C ALA A 30 4.56 19.65 -10.80
N ALA A 31 3.39 19.04 -10.73
CA ALA A 31 2.24 19.39 -11.57
C ALA A 31 1.78 20.83 -11.31
N ASP A 32 1.71 21.24 -10.04
CA ASP A 32 1.31 22.59 -9.66
C ASP A 32 2.32 23.63 -10.13
N ALA A 33 3.62 23.33 -10.04
CA ALA A 33 4.68 24.16 -10.60
C ALA A 33 4.60 24.26 -12.14
N ALA A 34 4.28 23.16 -12.82
CA ALA A 34 4.09 23.15 -14.28
C ALA A 34 2.89 24.00 -14.70
N LYS A 35 1.75 23.90 -13.98
CA LYS A 35 0.58 24.76 -14.19
C LYS A 35 0.87 26.23 -13.93
N TYR A 36 1.65 26.52 -12.89
CA TYR A 36 2.08 27.88 -12.59
C TYR A 36 2.92 28.45 -13.74
N LEU A 37 3.86 27.66 -14.28
CA LEU A 37 4.70 28.06 -15.40
C LEU A 37 3.90 28.26 -16.70
N SER A 38 2.90 27.41 -16.98
CA SER A 38 2.03 27.61 -18.15
C SER A 38 1.16 28.88 -18.02
N GLY A 39 0.84 29.29 -16.79
CA GLY A 39 0.19 30.58 -16.53
C GLY A 39 1.09 31.80 -16.70
N LEU A 40 2.41 31.60 -16.85
CA LEU A 40 3.40 32.66 -17.05
C LEU A 40 3.71 32.92 -18.54
N ASP A 41 2.92 32.41 -19.48
CA ASP A 41 3.08 32.69 -20.93
C ASP A 41 3.06 34.20 -21.27
N ASP A 42 2.57 35.06 -20.36
CA ASP A 42 2.67 36.53 -20.45
C ASP A 42 4.11 37.09 -20.27
N ALA A 43 5.06 36.28 -19.76
CA ALA A 43 6.44 36.68 -19.49
C ALA A 43 7.35 36.70 -20.74
N TYR A 44 6.91 36.11 -21.87
CA TYR A 44 7.67 36.13 -23.12
C TYR A 44 7.70 37.51 -23.80
N GLY A 45 6.94 38.48 -23.27
CA GLY A 45 6.86 39.84 -23.76
C GLY A 45 6.04 39.97 -25.05
N ILE A 46 5.55 41.19 -25.32
CA ILE A 46 4.58 41.50 -26.40
C ILE A 46 5.00 40.99 -27.80
N PHE A 47 6.30 40.86 -28.08
CA PHE A 47 6.80 40.48 -29.39
C PHE A 47 7.02 38.96 -29.58
N ALA A 48 7.38 38.21 -28.54
CA ALA A 48 7.56 36.76 -28.63
C ALA A 48 6.34 35.96 -28.12
N GLY A 49 5.50 36.57 -27.28
CA GLY A 49 4.30 35.95 -26.69
C GLY A 49 3.34 35.29 -27.69
N PRO A 50 2.98 35.90 -28.83
CA PRO A 50 2.05 35.29 -29.78
C PRO A 50 2.58 34.01 -30.43
N PHE A 51 3.89 33.93 -30.69
CA PHE A 51 4.52 32.78 -31.35
C PHE A 51 4.88 31.67 -30.35
N VAL A 52 5.29 32.04 -29.14
CA VAL A 52 5.64 31.08 -28.08
C VAL A 52 4.39 30.49 -27.43
N GLY A 53 3.37 31.31 -27.14
CA GLY A 53 2.09 30.84 -26.62
C GLY A 53 1.41 29.84 -27.56
N ALA A 54 1.29 30.17 -28.85
CA ALA A 54 0.70 29.24 -29.83
C ALA A 54 1.47 27.91 -29.97
N LEU A 55 2.79 27.89 -29.73
CA LEU A 55 3.62 26.69 -29.82
C LEU A 55 3.65 25.87 -28.52
N MET A 56 3.53 26.52 -27.36
CA MET A 56 3.69 25.91 -26.05
C MET A 56 2.37 25.57 -25.37
N SER A 57 1.31 26.37 -25.54
CA SER A 57 0.03 26.14 -24.88
C SER A 57 -0.60 24.79 -25.27
N ASP A 58 -0.34 24.29 -26.49
CA ASP A 58 -0.83 23.00 -27.00
C ASP A 58 -0.16 21.78 -26.33
N ALA A 59 1.01 21.95 -25.72
CA ALA A 59 1.77 20.89 -25.06
C ALA A 59 1.81 21.00 -23.52
N GLN A 60 1.78 22.23 -23.00
CA GLN A 60 1.93 22.49 -21.56
C GLN A 60 0.71 22.05 -20.74
N GLU A 61 -0.51 22.34 -21.19
CA GLU A 61 -1.73 21.92 -20.49
C GLU A 61 -1.89 20.38 -20.44
N PRO A 62 -1.78 19.65 -21.56
CA PRO A 62 -1.81 18.18 -21.52
C PRO A 62 -0.68 17.58 -20.69
N GLY A 63 0.52 18.18 -20.73
CA GLY A 63 1.67 17.75 -19.92
C GLY A 63 1.42 17.89 -18.42
N ALA A 64 0.95 19.06 -17.98
CA ALA A 64 0.63 19.29 -16.57
C ALA A 64 -0.49 18.36 -16.08
N LYS A 65 -1.50 18.11 -16.93
CA LYS A 65 -2.58 17.16 -16.64
C LYS A 65 -2.08 15.72 -16.53
N ALA A 66 -1.17 15.29 -17.40
CA ALA A 66 -0.59 13.96 -17.33
C ALA A 66 0.18 13.74 -16.01
N ILE A 67 0.92 14.76 -15.53
CA ILE A 67 1.64 14.68 -14.24
C ILE A 67 0.63 14.58 -13.08
N GLU A 68 -0.47 15.34 -13.12
CA GLU A 68 -1.55 15.24 -12.13
C GLU A 68 -2.20 13.84 -12.12
N ASP A 69 -2.45 13.26 -13.30
CA ASP A 69 -3.02 11.92 -13.41
C ASP A 69 -2.06 10.85 -12.86
N VAL A 70 -0.74 11.01 -13.03
CA VAL A 70 0.27 10.16 -12.40
C VAL A 70 0.22 10.28 -10.88
N ALA A 71 0.13 11.50 -10.32
CA ALA A 71 -0.01 11.69 -8.87
C ALA A 71 -1.25 10.96 -8.31
N LYS A 72 -2.40 11.09 -8.99
CA LYS A 72 -3.64 10.38 -8.63
C LYS A 72 -3.48 8.86 -8.70
N ALA A 73 -2.81 8.35 -9.73
CA ALA A 73 -2.56 6.92 -9.88
C ALA A 73 -1.69 6.38 -8.74
N LEU A 74 -0.64 7.10 -8.36
CA LEU A 74 0.23 6.75 -7.23
C LEU A 74 -0.55 6.72 -5.91
N LEU A 75 -1.40 7.72 -5.65
CA LEU A 75 -2.28 7.71 -4.48
C LEU A 75 -3.19 6.48 -4.48
N GLY A 76 -3.80 6.15 -5.63
CA GLY A 76 -4.62 4.95 -5.79
C GLY A 76 -3.87 3.65 -5.49
N ILE A 77 -2.60 3.55 -5.90
CA ILE A 77 -1.74 2.39 -5.57
C ILE A 77 -1.48 2.34 -4.06
N SER A 78 -1.14 3.48 -3.43
CA SER A 78 -0.90 3.53 -1.98
C SER A 78 -2.11 3.04 -1.16
N THR A 79 -3.32 3.45 -1.57
CA THR A 79 -4.58 3.01 -0.92
C THR A 79 -4.79 1.51 -1.06
N ARG A 80 -4.50 0.94 -2.24
CA ARG A 80 -4.62 -0.50 -2.47
C ARG A 80 -3.60 -1.29 -1.65
N LEU A 81 -2.37 -0.79 -1.48
CA LEU A 81 -1.38 -1.44 -0.61
C LEU A 81 -1.85 -1.49 0.85
N ARG A 82 -2.41 -0.39 1.37
CA ARG A 82 -2.97 -0.35 2.72
C ARG A 82 -4.13 -1.34 2.87
N ALA A 83 -5.07 -1.35 1.92
CA ALA A 83 -6.18 -2.31 1.92
C ALA A 83 -5.71 -3.77 1.87
N ASN A 84 -4.65 -4.06 1.11
CA ASN A 84 -4.06 -5.39 1.07
C ASN A 84 -3.42 -5.75 2.41
N ALA A 85 -2.67 -4.84 3.04
CA ALA A 85 -2.09 -5.05 4.37
C ALA A 85 -3.17 -5.41 5.40
N ASP A 86 -4.25 -4.64 5.45
CA ASP A 86 -5.39 -4.89 6.34
C ASP A 86 -6.06 -6.24 6.05
N SER A 87 -6.16 -6.62 4.77
CA SER A 87 -6.72 -7.91 4.37
C SER A 87 -5.85 -9.09 4.81
N PHE A 88 -4.53 -8.99 4.68
CA PHE A 88 -3.61 -10.05 5.13
C PHE A 88 -3.64 -10.20 6.65
N GLU A 89 -3.51 -9.10 7.39
CA GLU A 89 -3.56 -9.10 8.86
C GLU A 89 -4.90 -9.66 9.36
N GLY A 90 -6.02 -9.24 8.77
CA GLY A 90 -7.33 -9.76 9.14
C GLY A 90 -7.50 -11.26 8.89
N ARG A 91 -6.88 -11.80 7.83
CA ARG A 91 -6.89 -13.25 7.54
C ARG A 91 -6.00 -14.03 8.50
N ASP A 92 -4.84 -13.50 8.84
CA ASP A 92 -3.92 -14.12 9.79
C ASP A 92 -4.53 -14.17 11.19
N ASP A 93 -5.19 -13.10 11.63
CA ASP A 93 -5.90 -13.08 12.90
C ASP A 93 -7.12 -14.01 12.94
N ALA A 94 -7.87 -14.10 11.84
CA ALA A 94 -8.96 -15.07 11.74
C ALA A 94 -8.44 -16.52 11.83
N ASN A 95 -7.34 -16.82 11.14
CA ASN A 95 -6.70 -18.13 11.21
C ASN A 95 -6.16 -18.43 12.60
N ARG A 96 -5.49 -17.48 13.25
CA ARG A 96 -4.99 -17.59 14.63
C ARG A 96 -6.11 -17.99 15.59
N LYS A 97 -7.22 -17.26 15.56
CA LYS A 97 -8.40 -17.53 16.41
C LYS A 97 -9.01 -18.92 16.15
N ASN A 98 -9.03 -19.36 14.89
CA ASN A 98 -9.55 -20.67 14.54
C ASN A 98 -8.64 -21.80 15.06
N ILE A 99 -7.31 -21.61 14.99
CA ILE A 99 -6.33 -22.56 15.51
C ILE A 99 -6.40 -22.63 17.04
N GLU A 100 -6.49 -21.49 17.72
CA GLU A 100 -6.64 -21.42 19.19
C GLU A 100 -7.89 -22.17 19.65
N ARG A 101 -9.04 -21.89 19.01
CA ARG A 101 -10.30 -22.59 19.31
C ARG A 101 -10.19 -24.10 19.09
N GLY A 102 -9.61 -24.52 17.96
CA GLY A 102 -9.41 -25.95 17.68
C GLY A 102 -8.48 -26.63 18.71
N GLY A 103 -7.45 -25.92 19.18
CA GLY A 103 -6.57 -26.40 20.24
C GLY A 103 -7.25 -26.50 21.60
N GLU A 104 -8.14 -25.56 21.94
CA GLU A 104 -8.98 -25.62 23.13
C GLU A 104 -9.97 -26.79 23.09
N ASP A 105 -10.62 -27.00 21.94
CA ASP A 105 -11.52 -28.13 21.72
C ASP A 105 -10.80 -29.47 21.83
N LEU A 106 -9.59 -29.58 21.29
CA LEU A 106 -8.77 -30.79 21.41
C LEU A 106 -8.39 -31.07 22.88
N LYS A 107 -7.95 -30.04 23.63
CA LYS A 107 -7.64 -30.15 25.07
C LYS A 107 -8.86 -30.57 25.90
N ARG A 108 -10.06 -30.19 25.48
CA ARG A 108 -11.32 -30.58 26.13
C ARG A 108 -11.70 -32.04 25.85
N LEU A 109 -11.35 -32.56 24.67
CA LEU A 109 -11.65 -33.94 24.25
C LEU A 109 -10.61 -34.96 24.73
N ASP A 110 -9.36 -34.55 24.98
CA ASP A 110 -8.31 -35.38 25.59
C ASP A 110 -7.88 -34.86 26.99
N PRO A 111 -8.72 -35.07 28.04
CA PRO A 111 -8.31 -34.80 29.41
C PRO A 111 -7.36 -35.88 29.98
N GLY A 112 -7.10 -36.97 29.25
CA GLY A 112 -6.56 -38.22 29.80
C GLY A 112 -5.05 -38.43 29.68
N HIS A 113 -4.36 -37.79 28.73
CA HIS A 113 -2.93 -38.07 28.54
C HIS A 113 -2.04 -37.56 29.70
N ARG A 114 -2.47 -36.54 30.46
CA ARG A 114 -1.66 -35.97 31.56
C ARG A 114 -1.77 -36.73 32.89
N SER A 115 -2.79 -37.57 33.08
CA SER A 115 -2.96 -38.36 34.32
C SER A 115 -2.22 -39.71 34.29
N ALA A 116 -1.79 -40.19 33.12
CA ALA A 116 -1.09 -41.47 33.00
C ALA A 116 0.41 -41.39 33.37
N GLU A 117 1.00 -40.20 33.37
CA GLU A 117 2.43 -40.03 33.67
C GLU A 117 2.71 -39.87 35.18
N ASP A 118 1.76 -39.34 35.96
CA ASP A 118 1.90 -39.15 37.42
C ASP A 118 1.66 -40.42 38.26
N HIS A 119 1.19 -41.52 37.66
CA HIS A 119 0.99 -42.79 38.38
C HIS A 119 2.11 -43.82 38.17
N SER A 120 3.17 -43.50 37.40
CA SER A 120 4.32 -44.40 37.24
C SER A 120 5.53 -44.09 38.15
N ALA A 121 5.52 -42.95 38.85
CA ALA A 121 6.61 -42.57 39.78
C ALA A 121 6.36 -42.93 41.26
N GLY A 122 5.26 -43.62 41.57
CA GLY A 122 4.78 -43.84 42.95
C GLY A 122 4.83 -45.28 43.48
N GLY A 123 5.62 -46.18 42.89
CA GLY A 123 5.63 -47.58 43.33
C GLY A 123 6.90 -48.35 42.98
N ALA A 124 7.89 -48.27 43.86
CA ALA A 124 8.77 -49.36 44.33
C ALA A 124 9.84 -48.77 45.26
#